data_AF-A0A8J7M2F7-F1
#
_entry.id   AF-A0A8J7M2F7-F1
#
_cell.length_a   1.000
_cell.length_b   1.000
_cell.length_c   1.000
_cell.angle_alpha   90.00
_cell.angle_beta   90.00
_cell.angle_gamma   90.00
#
_symmetry.space_group_name_H-M   'P 1'
#
loop_
_entity.id
_entity.type
_entity.pdbx_description
1 polymer ?
#
loop_
_entity_poly.entity_id
_entity_poly.type
_entity_poly.pdbx_seq_one_letter_code
_entity_poly.pdbx_strand_id
1 'polypeptide(L)'
;MHFDISPAMGVAIMMNNYLHDMATGLLVGSGFALHAIIGIQRRMNTPEATLFFLKTNAKMVKLFKFALWWVVLGGVPRTIFYTSFEWANAADKLQVPALAVKHVMMFTAVVWGVIAWRKMQKRVAVLRDSLPAELRASLDQ
;
A
#
# COMPACT_ATOMS: atom_id res chain seq x y z
N MET A 1 12.94 -20.81 20.09
CA MET A 1 11.60 -21.38 20.33
C MET A 1 11.22 -22.11 19.05
N HIS A 2 11.32 -23.44 19.01
CA HIS A 2 10.85 -24.22 17.87
C HIS A 2 9.34 -24.40 18.02
N PHE A 3 8.57 -23.83 17.11
CA PHE A 3 7.15 -24.12 17.01
C PHE A 3 7.01 -25.40 16.19
N ASP A 4 6.26 -26.38 16.69
CA ASP A 4 5.81 -27.52 15.89
C ASP A 4 4.69 -27.04 14.97
N ILE A 5 5.07 -26.64 13.75
CA ILE A 5 4.15 -26.04 12.79
C ILE A 5 3.46 -27.17 12.02
N SER A 6 2.16 -27.34 12.25
CA SER A 6 1.37 -28.28 11.45
C SER A 6 1.38 -27.86 9.96
N PRO A 7 1.22 -28.81 9.02
CA PRO A 7 1.20 -28.48 7.58
C PRO A 7 0.18 -27.38 7.23
N ALA A 8 -1.00 -27.42 7.85
CA ALA A 8 -2.04 -26.40 7.65
C ALA A 8 -1.61 -25.01 8.15
N MET A 9 -0.95 -24.95 9.31
CA MET A 9 -0.43 -23.70 9.85
C MET A 9 0.71 -23.13 8.98
N GLY A 10 1.56 -24.00 8.42
CA GLY A 10 2.61 -23.59 7.49
C GLY A 10 2.05 -22.97 6.21
N VAL A 11 0.98 -23.56 5.64
CA VAL A 11 0.27 -22.98 4.50
C VAL A 11 -0.33 -21.61 4.86
N ALA A 12 -0.96 -21.47 6.03
CA ALA A 12 -1.54 -20.20 6.46
C ALA A 12 -0.49 -19.08 6.61
N ILE A 13 0.68 -19.39 7.19
CA ILE A 13 1.79 -18.43 7.32
C ILE A 13 2.35 -18.04 5.96
N MET A 14 2.57 -19.02 5.07
CA MET A 14 3.03 -18.75 3.71
C MET A 14 2.04 -17.86 2.95
N MET A 15 0.74 -18.14 3.07
CA MET A 15 -0.31 -17.31 2.47
C MET A 15 -0.32 -15.90 3.04
N ASN A 16 -0.17 -15.74 4.36
CA ASN A 16 -0.04 -14.43 4.99
C ASN A 16 1.16 -13.65 4.43
N ASN A 17 2.33 -14.30 4.29
CA ASN A 17 3.52 -13.64 3.76
C ASN A 17 3.32 -13.19 2.31
N TYR A 18 2.65 -14.00 1.49
CA TYR A 18 2.30 -13.64 0.12
C TYR A 18 1.32 -12.46 0.07
N LEU A 19 0.26 -12.49 0.88
CA LEU A 19 -0.73 -11.41 0.97
C LEU A 19 -0.11 -10.12 1.51
N HIS A 20 0.80 -10.19 2.47
CA HIS A 20 1.56 -9.05 2.98
C HIS A 20 2.40 -8.37 1.88
N ASP A 21 3.12 -9.17 1.09
CA ASP A 21 3.94 -8.66 0.00
C ASP A 21 3.07 -8.07 -1.13
N MET A 22 1.94 -8.72 -1.44
CA MET A 22 0.93 -8.20 -2.38
C MET A 22 0.32 -6.87 -1.88
N ALA A 23 0.01 -6.75 -0.59
CA ALA A 23 -0.52 -5.53 0.00
C ALA A 23 0.47 -4.37 -0.10
N THR A 24 1.77 -4.63 0.06
CA THR A 24 2.81 -3.63 -0.18
C THR A 24 2.81 -3.17 -1.63
N GLY A 25 2.73 -4.11 -2.59
CA GLY A 25 2.61 -3.80 -4.01
C GLY A 25 1.36 -2.97 -4.33
N LEU A 26 0.21 -3.32 -3.74
CA LEU A 26 -1.05 -2.59 -3.91
C LEU A 26 -0.97 -1.16 -3.35
N LEU A 27 -0.30 -0.98 -2.20
CA LEU A 27 -0.05 0.33 -1.60
C LEU A 27 0.77 1.22 -2.54
N VAL A 28 1.87 0.69 -3.09
CA VAL A 28 2.73 1.43 -4.03
C VAL A 28 2.00 1.69 -5.34
N GLY A 29 1.37 0.68 -5.93
CA GLY A 29 0.64 0.77 -7.19
C GLY A 29 -0.52 1.76 -7.14
N SER A 30 -1.29 1.77 -6.04
CA SER A 30 -2.38 2.74 -5.84
C SER A 30 -1.86 4.18 -5.73
N GLY A 31 -0.71 4.39 -5.08
CA GLY A 31 -0.02 5.68 -5.04
C GLY A 31 0.41 6.16 -6.43
N PHE A 32 1.04 5.27 -7.23
CA PHE A 32 1.43 5.58 -8.60
C PHE A 32 0.23 5.88 -9.51
N ALA A 33 -0.84 5.09 -9.41
CA ALA A 33 -2.06 5.31 -10.17
C ALA A 33 -2.65 6.70 -9.89
N LEU A 34 -2.79 7.09 -8.62
CA LEU A 34 -3.26 8.42 -8.26
C LEU A 34 -2.31 9.53 -8.70
N HIS A 35 -0.99 9.28 -8.66
CA HIS A 35 0.00 10.23 -9.17
C HIS A 35 -0.13 10.46 -10.68
N ALA A 36 -0.39 9.40 -11.46
CA ALA A 36 -0.64 9.53 -12.88
C ALA A 36 -1.95 10.29 -13.16
N ILE A 37 -3.03 9.95 -12.44
CA ILE A 37 -4.35 10.56 -12.64
C ILE A 37 -4.32 12.06 -12.29
N ILE A 38 -3.65 12.48 -11.20
CA ILE A 38 -3.52 13.92 -10.89
C ILE A 38 -2.70 14.65 -11.96
N GLY A 39 -1.73 13.98 -12.60
CA GLY A 39 -0.99 14.55 -13.73
C GLY A 39 -1.90 14.83 -14.93
N ILE A 40 -2.82 13.91 -15.23
CA ILE A 40 -3.84 14.07 -16.28
C ILE A 40 -4.82 15.19 -15.91
N GLN A 41 -5.34 15.18 -14.68
CA GLN A 41 -6.27 16.20 -14.18
C GLN A 41 -5.69 17.62 -14.34
N ARG A 42 -4.40 17.81 -14.00
CA ARG A 42 -3.71 19.10 -14.17
C ARG A 42 -3.60 19.58 -15.60
N ARG A 43 -3.43 18.65 -16.56
CA ARG A 43 -3.35 18.99 -17.99
C ARG A 43 -4.71 19.39 -18.55
N MET A 44 -5.78 18.73 -18.10
CA MET A 44 -7.14 19.09 -18.49
C MET A 44 -7.59 20.42 -17.88
N ASN A 45 -7.23 20.65 -16.60
CA ASN A 45 -7.55 21.86 -15.86
C ASN A 45 -9.04 22.27 -15.89
N THR A 46 -9.94 21.28 -15.95
CA THR A 46 -11.40 21.51 -15.90
C THR A 46 -12.00 21.12 -14.55
N PRO A 47 -13.14 21.71 -14.17
CA PRO A 47 -13.86 21.33 -12.95
C PRO A 47 -14.30 19.87 -12.94
N GLU A 48 -14.69 19.31 -14.08
CA GLU A 48 -15.16 17.92 -14.23
C GLU A 48 -14.01 16.93 -14.02
N ALA A 49 -12.83 17.22 -14.59
CA ALA A 49 -11.64 16.41 -14.36
C ALA A 49 -11.23 16.41 -12.87
N THR A 50 -11.43 17.55 -12.20
CA THR A 50 -11.20 17.68 -10.76
C THR A 50 -12.21 16.86 -9.96
N LEU A 51 -13.49 16.93 -10.30
CA LEU A 51 -14.54 16.12 -9.68
C LEU A 51 -14.27 14.61 -9.85
N PHE A 52 -13.94 14.17 -11.06
CA PHE A 52 -13.58 12.78 -11.35
C PHE A 52 -12.38 12.31 -10.52
N PHE A 53 -11.32 13.12 -10.46
CA PHE A 53 -10.16 12.83 -9.62
C PHE A 53 -10.52 12.71 -8.14
N LEU A 54 -11.35 13.62 -7.61
CA LEU A 54 -11.78 13.59 -6.21
C LEU A 54 -12.62 12.34 -5.88
N LYS A 55 -13.57 11.97 -6.75
CA LYS A 55 -14.35 10.71 -6.60
C LYS A 55 -13.45 9.48 -6.64
N THR A 56 -12.48 9.47 -7.56
CA THR A 56 -11.48 8.39 -7.67
C THR A 56 -10.61 8.33 -6.40
N ASN A 57 -10.09 9.46 -5.93
CA ASN A 57 -9.30 9.54 -4.71
C ASN A 57 -10.07 8.99 -3.50
N ALA A 58 -11.36 9.30 -3.35
CA ALA A 58 -12.17 8.78 -2.24
C ALA A 58 -12.23 7.24 -2.20
N LYS A 59 -12.32 6.58 -3.36
CA LYS A 59 -12.27 5.10 -3.44
C LYS A 59 -10.85 4.58 -3.18
N MET A 60 -9.85 5.24 -3.76
CA MET A 60 -8.44 4.86 -3.60
C MET A 60 -7.95 5.03 -2.16
N VAL A 61 -8.49 5.97 -1.38
CA VAL A 61 -8.20 6.10 0.06
C VAL A 61 -8.58 4.83 0.83
N LYS A 62 -9.72 4.22 0.50
CA LYS A 62 -10.15 2.97 1.15
C LYS A 62 -9.19 1.84 0.83
N LEU A 63 -8.80 1.71 -0.45
CA LEU A 63 -7.84 0.72 -0.91
C LEU A 63 -6.46 0.90 -0.26
N PHE A 64 -5.95 2.13 -0.22
CA PHE A 64 -4.68 2.46 0.41
C PHE A 64 -4.68 2.14 1.90
N LYS A 65 -5.75 2.53 2.62
CA LYS A 65 -5.89 2.23 4.06
C LYS A 65 -5.97 0.73 4.32
N PHE A 66 -6.74 0.00 3.51
CA PHE A 66 -6.83 -1.46 3.61
C PHE A 66 -5.46 -2.11 3.41
N ALA A 67 -4.75 -1.75 2.33
CA ALA A 67 -3.42 -2.25 2.03
C ALA A 67 -2.43 -1.93 3.18
N LEU A 68 -2.43 -0.70 3.68
CA LEU A 68 -1.56 -0.30 4.79
C LEU A 68 -1.87 -1.07 6.08
N TRP A 69 -3.16 -1.24 6.42
CA TRP A 69 -3.56 -2.04 7.57
C TRP A 69 -3.10 -3.48 7.44
N TRP A 70 -3.22 -4.07 6.25
CA TRP A 70 -2.77 -5.43 6.00
C TRP A 70 -1.25 -5.56 6.07
N VAL A 71 -0.48 -4.58 5.56
CA VAL A 71 0.98 -4.56 5.71
C VAL A 71 1.37 -4.57 7.19
N VAL A 72 0.71 -3.76 8.02
CA VAL A 72 1.01 -3.71 9.46
C VAL A 72 0.60 -5.01 10.17
N LEU A 73 -0.64 -5.47 9.97
CA LEU A 73 -1.17 -6.65 10.67
C LEU A 73 -0.56 -7.96 10.16
N GLY A 74 -0.44 -8.12 8.84
CA GLY A 74 0.19 -9.27 8.21
C GLY A 74 1.70 -9.34 8.46
N GLY A 75 2.33 -8.22 8.84
CA GLY A 75 3.71 -8.20 9.30
C GLY A 75 3.92 -8.87 10.66
N VAL A 76 2.87 -8.95 11.51
CA VAL A 76 2.97 -9.55 12.85
C VAL A 76 3.23 -11.06 12.78
N PRO A 77 2.43 -11.90 12.07
CA PRO A 77 2.76 -13.31 11.91
C PRO A 77 4.11 -13.51 11.21
N ARG A 78 4.44 -12.66 10.22
CA ARG A 78 5.70 -12.74 9.46
C ARG A 78 6.92 -12.57 10.37
N THR A 79 6.88 -11.63 11.31
CA THR A 79 7.98 -11.38 12.25
C THR A 79 8.10 -12.47 13.30
N ILE A 80 6.98 -12.99 13.81
CA ILE A 80 6.97 -14.09 14.79
C ILE A 80 7.55 -15.38 14.22
N PHE A 81 7.18 -15.73 12.98
CA PHE A 81 7.62 -16.97 12.32
C PHE A 81 8.81 -16.78 11.37
N TYR A 82 9.46 -15.62 11.39
CA TYR A 82 10.55 -15.24 10.49
C TYR A 82 11.72 -16.23 10.52
N THR A 83 12.13 -16.63 11.72
CA THR A 83 13.26 -17.55 11.92
C THR A 83 12.99 -18.94 11.38
N SER A 84 11.73 -19.40 11.46
CA SER A 84 11.34 -20.77 11.10
C SER A 84 11.13 -20.99 9.60
N PHE A 85 10.69 -19.97 8.87
CA PHE A 85 10.39 -20.10 7.43
C PHE A 85 11.34 -19.34 6.51
N GLU A 86 11.77 -18.13 6.90
CA GLU A 86 12.58 -17.27 6.02
C GLU A 86 14.06 -17.38 6.35
N TRP A 87 14.43 -17.33 7.63
CA TRP A 87 15.83 -17.44 8.02
C TRP A 87 16.40 -18.84 7.83
N ALA A 88 15.69 -19.89 8.25
CA ALA A 88 16.16 -21.27 8.08
C ALA A 88 16.39 -21.63 6.60
N ASN A 89 15.43 -21.32 5.73
CA ASN A 89 15.51 -21.58 4.28
C ASN A 89 16.58 -20.70 3.58
N ALA A 90 16.76 -19.45 4.02
CA ALA A 90 17.75 -18.54 3.42
C ALA A 90 19.18 -18.79 3.93
N ALA A 91 19.35 -19.19 5.19
CA ALA A 91 20.65 -19.54 5.76
C ALA A 91 21.21 -20.81 5.10
N ASP A 92 20.37 -21.82 4.89
CA ASP A 92 20.75 -23.05 4.17
C ASP A 92 21.13 -22.78 2.71
N LYS A 93 20.62 -21.70 2.10
CA LYS A 93 20.85 -21.34 0.69
C LYS A 93 21.82 -20.17 0.48
N LEU A 94 22.47 -19.66 1.54
CA LEU A 94 23.33 -18.47 1.50
C LEU A 94 22.63 -17.21 0.93
N GLN A 95 21.30 -17.13 1.02
CA GLN A 95 20.48 -16.03 0.47
C GLN A 95 20.16 -14.93 1.48
N VAL A 96 20.76 -14.98 2.68
CA VAL A 96 20.56 -13.97 3.74
C VAL A 96 20.77 -12.54 3.24
N PRO A 97 21.81 -12.22 2.42
CA PRO A 97 21.95 -10.87 1.87
C PRO A 97 20.78 -10.44 0.98
N ALA A 98 20.29 -11.33 0.13
CA ALA A 98 19.15 -11.04 -0.75
C ALA A 98 17.86 -10.80 0.05
N LEU A 99 17.66 -11.58 1.13
CA LEU A 99 16.53 -11.40 2.04
C LEU A 99 16.60 -10.06 2.77
N ALA A 100 17.79 -9.63 3.21
CA ALA A 100 17.99 -8.33 3.83
C ALA A 100 17.67 -7.18 2.87
N VAL A 101 18.17 -7.24 1.63
CA VAL A 101 17.86 -6.26 0.58
C VAL A 101 16.36 -6.17 0.33
N LYS A 102 15.67 -7.30 0.23
CA LYS A 102 14.20 -7.33 0.08
C LYS A 102 13.52 -6.54 1.20
N HIS A 103 13.87 -6.77 2.46
CA HIS A 103 13.23 -6.07 3.59
C HIS A 103 13.50 -4.57 3.57
N VAL A 104 14.73 -4.15 3.26
CA VAL A 104 15.06 -2.72 3.14
C VAL A 104 14.27 -2.07 2.00
N MET A 105 14.19 -2.73 0.84
CA MET A 105 13.39 -2.24 -0.30
C MET A 105 11.91 -2.14 0.04
N MET A 106 11.34 -3.16 0.69
CA MET A 106 9.92 -3.17 1.05
C MET A 106 9.61 -2.10 2.12
N PHE A 107 10.46 -1.97 3.13
CA PHE A 107 10.32 -0.95 4.16
C PHE A 107 10.39 0.46 3.56
N THR A 108 11.38 0.73 2.71
CA THR A 108 11.53 2.03 2.03
C THR A 108 10.33 2.32 1.13
N ALA A 109 9.81 1.32 0.40
CA ALA A 109 8.63 1.47 -0.44
C ALA A 109 7.37 1.85 0.37
N VAL A 110 7.14 1.21 1.53
CA VAL A 110 6.02 1.54 2.42
C VAL A 110 6.18 2.95 3.00
N VAL A 111 7.34 3.28 3.55
CA VAL A 111 7.61 4.60 4.14
C VAL A 111 7.43 5.71 3.10
N TRP A 112 8.03 5.54 1.92
CA TRP A 112 7.90 6.49 0.82
C TRP A 112 6.45 6.59 0.35
N GLY A 113 5.76 5.46 0.19
CA GLY A 113 4.34 5.42 -0.18
C GLY A 113 3.44 6.19 0.80
N VAL A 114 3.67 6.04 2.10
CA VAL A 114 2.94 6.80 3.15
C VAL A 114 3.25 8.29 3.07
N ILE A 115 4.51 8.68 2.88
CA ILE A 115 4.90 10.09 2.73
C ILE A 115 4.28 10.70 1.47
N ALA A 116 4.37 10.00 0.34
CA ALA A 116 3.79 10.43 -0.93
C ALA A 116 2.26 10.57 -0.83
N TRP A 117 1.61 9.61 -0.16
CA TRP A 117 0.18 9.65 0.10
C TRP A 117 -0.23 10.87 0.92
N ARG A 118 0.46 11.14 2.03
CA ARG A 118 0.20 12.32 2.86
C ARG A 118 0.36 13.62 2.08
N LYS A 119 1.40 13.72 1.25
CA LYS A 119 1.60 14.88 0.36
C LYS A 119 0.46 15.02 -0.67
N MET A 120 -0.03 13.89 -1.20
CA MET A 120 -1.15 13.88 -2.14
C MET A 120 -2.44 14.37 -1.49
N GLN A 121 -2.78 13.88 -0.28
CA GLN A 121 -4.02 14.28 0.40
C GLN A 121 -4.06 15.78 0.73
N LYS A 122 -2.90 16.41 1.00
CA LYS A 122 -2.82 17.88 1.12
C LYS A 122 -3.24 18.58 -0.16
N ARG A 123 -2.86 18.06 -1.33
CA ARG A 123 -3.26 18.61 -2.64
C ARG A 123 -4.73 18.36 -2.94
N VAL A 124 -5.24 17.18 -2.59
CA VAL A 124 -6.67 16.83 -2.71
C VAL A 124 -7.53 17.84 -1.94
N ALA A 125 -7.13 18.23 -0.73
CA ALA A 125 -7.85 19.23 0.07
C ALA A 125 -7.96 20.57 -0.68
N VAL A 126 -6.84 21.06 -1.23
CA VAL A 126 -6.82 22.30 -2.03
C VAL A 126 -7.72 22.18 -3.27
N LEU A 127 -7.66 21.06 -3.99
CA LEU A 127 -8.50 20.83 -5.18
C LEU A 127 -10.00 20.76 -4.83
N ARG A 128 -10.33 20.19 -3.66
CA ARG A 128 -11.70 20.17 -3.14
C ARG A 128 -12.20 21.59 -2.85
N ASP A 129 -11.34 22.47 -2.35
CA ASP A 129 -11.65 23.88 -2.06
C ASP A 129 -11.78 24.75 -3.30
N SER A 130 -11.08 24.42 -4.38
CA SER A 130 -11.23 25.12 -5.66
C SER A 130 -12.47 24.73 -6.47
N LEU A 131 -13.23 23.70 -6.04
CA LEU A 131 -14.36 23.19 -6.81
C LEU A 131 -15.58 24.13 -6.68
N PRO A 132 -16.29 24.47 -7.77
CA PRO A 132 -17.54 25.24 -7.71
C PRO A 132 -18.56 24.59 -6.76
N ALA A 133 -19.36 25.41 -6.08
CA ALA A 133 -20.31 24.94 -5.06
C ALA A 133 -21.29 23.87 -5.58
N GLU A 134 -21.75 24.04 -6.82
CA GLU A 134 -22.65 23.09 -7.50
C GLU A 134 -22.02 21.70 -7.66
N LEU A 135 -20.79 21.63 -8.15
CA LEU A 135 -20.08 20.36 -8.32
C LEU A 135 -19.62 19.77 -6.98
N ARG A 136 -19.37 20.61 -5.98
CA ARG A 136 -19.00 20.16 -4.64
C ARG A 136 -20.13 19.37 -3.98
N ALA A 137 -21.39 19.75 -4.19
CA ALA A 137 -22.56 18.99 -3.72
C ALA A 137 -22.64 17.57 -4.32
N SER A 138 -22.05 17.36 -5.51
CA SER A 138 -22.04 16.05 -6.18
C SER A 138 -20.97 15.08 -5.65
N LEU A 139 -20.08 15.51 -4.75
CA LEU A 139 -19.07 14.64 -4.13
C LEU A 139 -19.66 13.68 -3.11
N ASP A 140 -20.78 14.05 -2.50
CA ASP A 140 -21.44 13.29 -1.43
C ASP A 140 -22.54 12.34 -1.97
N GLN A 141 -22.73 12.33 -3.30
CA GLN A 141 -23.54 11.35 -4.06
C GLN A 141 -22.67 10.21 -4.59
#